data_AF-A0A7R9V2I7-F1
#
_entry.id   AF-A0A7R9V2I7-F1
#
_cell.length_a   1.000
_cell.length_b   1.000
_cell.length_c   1.000
_cell.angle_alpha   90.00
_cell.angle_beta   90.00
_cell.angle_gamma   90.00
#
_symmetry.space_group_name_H-M   'P 1'
#
loop_
_entity.id
_entity.type
_entity.pdbx_description
1 polymer ?
#
loop_
_entity_poly.entity_id
_entity_poly.type
_entity_poly.pdbx_seq_one_letter_code
_entity_poly.pdbx_strand_id
1 'polypeptide(L)'
;DYFESVLLDYDVCSNWGNWVAMAGLTGGRVNHFNIVKQSKDYDPDGDYIRTWVPELKNVPAPRIFEPWLMSRAEMDKYGVQIGEDYPAPVPAAKQGRPYADAGGGGGRGGGRG
;
A
#
# COMPACT_ATOMS: atom_id res chain seq x y z
N ASP A 1 19.02 -12.38 -0.51
CA ASP A 1 20.20 -11.72 0.11
C ASP A 1 19.82 -10.64 1.12
N TYR A 2 19.03 -9.61 0.78
CA TYR A 2 18.72 -8.52 1.75
C TYR A 2 18.08 -9.03 3.07
N PHE A 3 17.06 -9.88 2.99
CA PHE A 3 16.42 -10.44 4.20
C PHE A 3 17.38 -11.30 5.03
N GLU A 4 18.38 -11.92 4.40
CA GLU A 4 19.36 -12.76 5.09
C GLU A 4 20.36 -11.91 5.89
N SER A 5 20.58 -10.65 5.51
CA SER A 5 21.51 -9.76 6.20
C SER A 5 20.85 -8.85 7.24
N VAL A 6 19.53 -8.64 7.18
CA VAL A 6 18.82 -7.68 8.05
C VAL A 6 17.90 -8.32 9.09
N LEU A 7 17.46 -9.56 8.90
CA LEU A 7 16.61 -10.25 9.86
C LEU A 7 17.44 -10.76 11.04
N LEU A 8 17.12 -10.28 12.25
CA LEU A 8 17.76 -10.75 13.49
C LEU A 8 17.41 -12.21 13.81
N ASP A 9 16.25 -12.66 13.35
CA ASP A 9 15.71 -14.01 13.49
C ASP A 9 15.91 -14.86 12.23
N TYR A 10 16.90 -14.52 11.40
CA TYR A 10 17.20 -15.27 10.20
C TYR A 10 17.45 -16.75 10.51
N ASP A 11 16.64 -17.59 9.86
CA ASP A 11 16.84 -19.03 9.74
C ASP A 11 16.71 -19.41 8.27
N VAL A 12 17.64 -20.24 7.79
CA VAL A 12 17.74 -20.62 6.38
C VAL A 12 16.45 -21.28 5.91
N CYS A 13 15.93 -22.26 6.66
CA CYS A 13 14.74 -23.01 6.28
C CYS A 13 13.50 -22.13 6.26
N SER A 14 13.32 -21.31 7.29
CA SER A 14 12.16 -20.43 7.45
C SER A 14 12.12 -19.34 6.38
N ASN A 15 13.25 -18.67 6.11
CA ASN A 15 13.33 -17.61 5.10
C ASN A 15 13.10 -18.17 3.69
N TRP A 16 13.82 -19.21 3.30
CA TRP A 16 13.68 -19.80 1.95
C TRP A 16 12.29 -20.41 1.75
N GLY A 17 11.74 -21.09 2.76
CA GLY A 17 10.37 -21.62 2.72
C GLY A 17 9.32 -20.53 2.49
N ASN A 18 9.43 -19.40 3.21
CA ASN A 18 8.54 -18.26 3.03
C ASN A 18 8.62 -17.66 1.62
N TRP A 19 9.83 -17.52 1.06
CA TRP A 19 9.99 -17.02 -0.32
C TRP A 19 9.37 -17.96 -1.37
N VAL A 20 9.54 -19.28 -1.21
CA VAL A 20 8.90 -20.28 -2.10
C VAL A 20 7.37 -20.21 -2.00
N ALA A 21 6.83 -20.02 -0.80
CA ALA A 21 5.40 -19.85 -0.59
C ALA A 21 4.86 -18.56 -1.23
N MET A 22 5.56 -17.44 -1.04
CA MET A 22 5.18 -16.14 -1.62
C MET A 22 5.26 -16.14 -3.15
N ALA A 23 6.20 -16.88 -3.73
CA ALA A 23 6.28 -17.10 -5.18
C ALA A 23 5.19 -18.03 -5.72
N GLY A 24 4.35 -18.62 -4.86
CA GLY A 24 3.27 -19.52 -5.27
C GLY A 24 3.74 -20.92 -5.66
N LEU A 25 5.00 -21.28 -5.37
CA LEU A 25 5.60 -22.54 -5.80
C LEU A 25 5.26 -23.73 -4.88
N THR A 26 4.52 -23.48 -3.79
CA THR A 26 4.03 -24.50 -2.86
C THR A 26 2.72 -25.16 -3.29
N GLY A 27 2.21 -24.88 -4.51
CA GLY A 27 0.98 -25.46 -5.04
C GLY A 27 -0.32 -24.87 -4.45
N GLY A 28 -0.21 -23.83 -3.62
CA GLY A 28 -1.34 -23.10 -3.04
C GLY A 28 -1.81 -21.92 -3.90
N ARG A 29 -2.71 -21.11 -3.35
CA ARG A 29 -3.20 -19.89 -4.01
C ARG A 29 -2.08 -18.84 -4.10
N VAL A 30 -1.84 -18.32 -5.30
CA VAL A 30 -1.02 -17.13 -5.50
C VAL A 30 -1.82 -15.89 -5.10
N ASN A 31 -1.47 -15.30 -3.96
CA ASN A 31 -2.13 -14.10 -3.47
C ASN A 31 -1.52 -12.85 -4.10
N HIS A 32 -2.37 -12.00 -4.68
CA HIS A 32 -1.99 -10.65 -5.08
C HIS A 32 -2.43 -9.68 -4.00
N PHE A 33 -1.51 -8.82 -3.56
CA PHE A 33 -1.73 -8.00 -2.38
C PHE A 33 -2.38 -6.66 -2.71
N ASN A 34 -3.62 -6.55 -2.23
CA ASN A 34 -4.33 -5.37 -1.72
C ASN A 34 -3.56 -4.25 -1.02
N ILE A 35 -2.40 -3.69 -1.43
CA ILE A 35 -1.59 -2.85 -0.50
C ILE A 35 -2.44 -1.79 0.23
N VAL A 36 -3.27 -1.02 -0.47
CA VAL A 36 -4.13 0.01 0.16
C VAL A 36 -5.20 -0.64 1.04
N LYS A 37 -5.92 -1.64 0.53
CA LYS A 37 -6.99 -2.32 1.28
C LYS A 37 -6.45 -3.00 2.54
N GLN A 38 -5.35 -3.74 2.41
CA GLN A 38 -4.73 -4.48 3.50
C GLN A 38 -4.16 -3.54 4.54
N SER A 39 -3.56 -2.43 4.14
CA SER A 39 -3.12 -1.41 5.10
C SER A 39 -4.31 -0.90 5.92
N LYS A 40 -5.44 -0.58 5.27
CA LYS A 40 -6.69 -0.18 5.94
C LYS A 40 -7.29 -1.28 6.83
N ASP A 41 -7.18 -2.55 6.42
CA ASP A 41 -7.71 -3.69 7.19
C ASP A 41 -6.86 -3.99 8.43
N TYR A 42 -5.53 -3.89 8.34
CA TYR A 42 -4.60 -4.26 9.41
C TYR A 42 -4.25 -3.11 10.36
N ASP A 43 -4.24 -1.87 9.85
CA ASP A 43 -3.94 -0.65 10.59
C ASP A 43 -4.90 0.45 10.13
N PRO A 44 -6.16 0.45 10.60
CA PRO A 44 -7.19 1.38 10.11
C PRO A 44 -6.86 2.85 10.40
N ASP A 45 -6.10 3.11 11.46
CA ASP A 45 -5.71 4.46 11.85
C ASP A 45 -4.46 4.94 11.10
N GLY A 46 -3.62 4.02 10.61
CA GLY A 46 -2.38 4.33 9.91
C GLY A 46 -1.23 4.71 10.86
N ASP A 47 -1.29 4.27 12.11
CA ASP A 47 -0.28 4.58 13.12
C ASP A 47 1.07 3.95 12.79
N TYR A 48 1.08 2.78 12.15
CA TYR A 48 2.30 2.14 11.69
C TYR A 48 3.01 3.00 10.63
N ILE A 49 2.25 3.53 9.67
CA ILE A 49 2.81 4.41 8.64
C ILE A 49 3.36 5.69 9.28
N ARG A 50 2.64 6.34 10.19
CA ARG A 50 3.14 7.55 10.88
C ARG A 50 4.40 7.28 11.71
N THR A 51 4.53 6.09 12.26
CA THR A 51 5.69 5.69 13.07
C THR A 51 6.94 5.52 12.21
N TRP A 52 6.82 4.86 11.05
CA TRP A 52 7.97 4.49 10.21
C TRP A 52 8.25 5.44 9.05
N VAL A 53 7.30 6.30 8.70
CA VAL A 53 7.37 7.28 7.61
C VAL A 53 7.16 8.68 8.19
N PRO A 54 8.20 9.28 8.81
CA PRO A 54 8.06 10.51 9.59
C PRO A 54 7.58 11.72 8.78
N GLU A 55 7.83 11.74 7.47
CA GLU A 55 7.31 12.73 6.53
C GLU A 55 5.78 12.72 6.42
N LEU A 56 5.12 11.59 6.71
CA LEU A 56 3.66 11.44 6.70
C LEU A 56 3.01 11.57 8.09
N LYS A 57 3.78 11.91 9.13
CA LYS A 57 3.28 11.91 10.54
C LYS A 57 2.03 12.78 10.78
N ASN A 58 1.86 13.86 10.01
CA ASN A 58 0.74 14.79 10.16
C ASN A 58 -0.44 14.45 9.23
N VAL A 59 -0.31 13.42 8.39
CA VAL A 59 -1.33 13.04 7.42
C VAL A 59 -2.42 12.22 8.13
N PRO A 60 -3.70 12.60 7.99
CA PRO A 60 -4.79 11.91 8.66
C PRO A 60 -5.08 10.54 8.01
N ALA A 61 -5.67 9.62 8.78
CA ALA A 61 -5.97 8.24 8.36
C ALA A 61 -6.66 8.12 6.97
N PRO A 62 -7.63 8.98 6.58
CA PRO A 62 -8.26 8.86 5.26
C PRO A 62 -7.32 9.12 4.07
N ARG A 63 -6.19 9.80 4.31
CA ARG A 63 -5.21 10.19 3.27
C ARG A 63 -3.90 9.43 3.36
N ILE A 64 -3.56 8.87 4.52
CA ILE A 64 -2.22 8.30 4.76
C ILE A 64 -1.91 7.07 3.91
N PHE A 65 -2.93 6.30 3.51
CA PHE A 65 -2.76 5.12 2.65
C PHE A 65 -2.58 5.47 1.17
N GLU A 66 -3.02 6.66 0.76
CA GLU A 66 -3.03 7.13 -0.62
C GLU A 66 -2.64 8.63 -0.68
N PRO A 67 -1.45 9.01 -0.17
CA PRO A 67 -1.07 10.41 0.02
C PRO A 67 -0.97 11.19 -1.30
N TRP A 68 -0.75 10.52 -2.42
CA TRP A 68 -0.75 11.10 -3.77
C TRP A 68 -2.12 11.62 -4.23
N LEU A 69 -3.21 11.28 -3.54
CA LEU A 69 -4.54 11.82 -3.81
C LEU A 69 -4.82 13.12 -3.07
N MET A 70 -3.90 13.60 -2.23
CA MET A 70 -4.05 14.89 -1.55
C MET A 70 -4.01 16.03 -2.57
N SER A 71 -4.89 17.00 -2.38
CA SER A 71 -4.82 18.28 -3.09
C SER A 71 -3.61 19.10 -2.62
N ARG A 72 -3.19 20.10 -3.43
CA ARG A 72 -2.14 21.04 -3.01
C ARG A 72 -2.43 21.70 -1.66
N ALA A 73 -3.68 22.10 -1.43
CA ALA A 73 -4.10 22.68 -0.15
C ALA A 73 -3.97 21.70 1.02
N GLU A 74 -4.23 20.41 0.81
CA GLU A 74 -4.01 19.38 1.84
C GLU A 74 -2.52 19.13 2.07
N MET A 75 -1.71 19.07 1.01
CA MET A 75 -0.24 18.95 1.11
C MET A 75 0.35 20.10 1.93
N ASP A 76 -0.04 21.34 1.63
CA ASP A 76 0.39 22.52 2.37
C ASP A 76 -0.07 22.49 3.84
N LYS A 77 -1.31 22.04 4.08
CA LYS A 77 -1.89 21.92 5.43
C LYS A 77 -1.15 20.90 6.29
N TYR A 78 -0.77 19.76 5.72
CA TYR A 78 -0.10 18.68 6.46
C TYR A 78 1.44 18.77 6.39
N GLY A 79 1.97 19.69 5.57
CA GLY A 79 3.40 19.96 5.46
C GLY A 79 4.16 18.85 4.77
N VAL A 80 3.59 18.27 3.70
CA VAL A 80 4.24 17.22 2.90
C VAL A 80 3.92 17.39 1.42
N GLN A 81 4.96 17.50 0.59
CA GLN A 81 4.86 17.63 -0.86
C GLN A 81 5.14 16.29 -1.55
N ILE A 82 4.15 15.75 -2.25
CA ILE A 82 4.30 14.48 -2.96
C ILE A 82 5.12 14.69 -4.23
N GLY A 83 6.17 13.88 -4.39
CA GLY A 83 7.20 13.99 -5.42
C GLY A 83 8.48 14.67 -4.93
N GLU A 84 8.45 15.33 -3.78
CA GLU A 84 9.61 15.99 -3.17
C GLU A 84 9.95 15.38 -1.80
N ASP A 85 9.04 15.51 -0.83
CA ASP A 85 9.23 15.00 0.54
C ASP A 85 8.89 13.51 0.64
N TYR A 86 7.88 13.06 -0.11
CA TYR A 86 7.47 11.65 -0.20
C TYR A 86 7.27 11.29 -1.68
N PRO A 87 7.78 10.15 -2.17
CA PRO A 87 7.73 9.82 -3.58
C PRO A 87 6.30 9.68 -4.11
N ALA A 88 6.10 10.07 -5.37
CA ALA A 88 4.90 9.69 -6.10
C ALA A 88 4.84 8.15 -6.24
N PRO A 89 3.63 7.56 -6.33
CA PRO A 89 3.48 6.11 -6.44
C PRO A 89 4.27 5.60 -7.63
N VAL A 90 5.14 4.63 -7.39
CA VAL A 90 5.92 3.99 -8.45
C VAL A 90 4.93 3.30 -9.40
N PRO A 91 4.96 3.60 -10.71
CA PRO A 91 4.05 2.97 -11.65
C PRO A 91 4.13 1.45 -11.57
N ALA A 92 2.98 0.79 -11.50
CA ALA A 92 2.96 -0.66 -11.63
C ALA A 92 3.63 -1.05 -12.94
N ALA A 93 4.55 -2.01 -12.90
CA ALA A 93 5.12 -2.59 -14.11
C ALA A 93 3.96 -3.02 -15.02
N LYS A 94 4.07 -2.78 -16.34
CA LYS A 94 3.00 -3.04 -17.33
C LYS A 94 2.46 -4.50 -17.33
N GLN A 95 3.14 -5.42 -16.64
CA GLN A 95 2.74 -6.81 -16.41
C GLN A 95 1.81 -7.03 -15.21
N GLY A 96 1.72 -6.08 -14.27
CA GLY A 96 0.71 -6.07 -13.22
C GLY A 96 -0.50 -5.29 -13.68
N ARG A 97 -1.70 -5.89 -13.64
CA ARG A 97 -2.93 -5.14 -13.92
C ARG A 97 -2.98 -3.94 -12.95
N PRO A 98 -3.26 -2.72 -13.43
CA PRO A 98 -3.32 -1.56 -12.55
C PRO A 98 -4.37 -1.82 -11.46
N TYR A 99 -4.08 -1.33 -10.25
CA TYR A 99 -5.09 -1.22 -9.21
C TYR A 99 -6.26 -0.44 -9.78
N ALA A 100 -7.38 -1.11 -10.01
CA ALA A 100 -8.60 -0.46 -10.44
C ALA A 100 -8.98 0.55 -9.37
N ASP A 101 -8.97 1.82 -9.77
CA ASP A 101 -9.55 2.96 -9.07
C ASP A 101 -10.91 2.57 -8.49
N ALA A 102 -10.96 2.40 -7.17
CA ALA A 102 -12.20 2.23 -6.42
C ALA A 102 -12.70 3.60 -5.94
N GLY A 103 -12.75 4.56 -6.85
CA GLY A 103 -13.16 5.95 -6.62
C GLY A 103 -14.06 6.47 -7.75
N GLY A 104 -15.09 5.71 -8.12
CA GLY A 104 -16.08 6.13 -9.13
C GLY A 104 -17.51 5.92 -8.64
N GLY A 105 -18.09 6.94 -8.01
CA GLY A 105 -19.52 6.99 -7.69
C GLY A 105 -20.36 6.88 -8.97
N GLY A 106 -21.13 5.79 -9.07
CA GLY A 106 -22.10 5.58 -10.14
C GLY A 106 -23.47 5.30 -9.55
N GLY A 107 -24.26 6.37 -9.38
CA GLY A 107 -25.67 6.25 -9.00
C GLY A 107 -26.43 5.38 -9.99
N ARG A 108 -27.14 4.37 -9.49
CA ARG A 108 -28.20 3.70 -10.25
C ARG A 108 -29.54 4.24 -9.78
N GLY A 109 -29.93 5.36 -10.38
CA GLY A 109 -31.33 5.68 -10.56
C GLY A 109 -31.86 5.01 -11.83
N GLY A 110 -33.13 4.57 -11.80
CA GLY A 110 -33.91 4.37 -13.02
C GLY A 110 -34.52 2.98 -13.22
N GLY A 111 -35.75 2.80 -12.72
CA GLY A 111 -36.92 2.56 -13.59
C GLY A 111 -37.06 1.23 -14.34
N ARG A 112 -38.02 0.42 -13.86
CA ARG A 112 -39.06 -0.37 -14.56
C ARG A 112 -38.75 -0.98 -15.94
N GLY A 113 -38.92 -2.29 -16.00
CA GLY A 113 -39.24 -3.11 -17.18
C GLY A 113 -39.65 -4.49 -16.71
#